data_AF-A0A7C9FTC3-F1
#
_entry.id   AF-A0A7C9FTC3-F1
#
_cell.length_a   1.000
_cell.length_b   1.000
_cell.length_c   1.000
_cell.angle_alpha   90.00
_cell.angle_beta   90.00
_cell.angle_gamma   90.00
#
_symmetry.space_group_name_H-M   'P 1'
#
loop_
_entity.id
_entity.type
_entity.pdbx_description
1 polymer ?
#
loop_
_entity_poly.entity_id
_entity_poly.type
_entity_poly.pdbx_seq_one_letter_code
_entity_poly.pdbx_strand_id
1 'polypeptide(L)'
;MSETLVPERLGIVIPEASAENGLTVINQIERNIALMRENYLGLTILNADDKIGYQAVRRARITVKQARVQVDKARKYLNEDHKQAIERNNNMANAIKIQLEPIEAELQAREDWYEGERARIEREELERKNQKIRDRVQLIMSYKPVFNGVTYELGGFFISHEDVARFDDADFDRELTRLKAEFDILDAQRIENERQAEAQRIQRQQEAEELKAQQAQLRAEREALEKEKLEMQQQRTAPPPPIQVVVFPAAESAEAEDLPEVPLHERQWAQDVQVVEGLISEFHDLCEFLQFQSAPLIEIKSQIDTQMLAWEKQLTVAIKPAARKKYFKSITQ
;
A
#
# COMPACT_ATOMS: atom_id res chain seq x y z
N MET A 1 60.84 -4.64 91.69
CA MET A 1 59.80 -4.87 90.67
C MET A 1 58.82 -3.72 90.78
N SER A 2 58.92 -2.78 89.87
CA SER A 2 58.12 -1.56 89.86
C SER A 2 56.69 -1.96 89.54
N GLU A 3 55.82 -1.91 90.53
CA GLU A 3 54.38 -2.02 90.36
C GLU A 3 53.95 -0.78 89.54
N THR A 4 54.00 -0.91 88.22
CA THR A 4 53.50 0.11 87.29
C THR A 4 52.02 0.25 87.56
N LEU A 5 51.69 1.23 88.40
CA LEU A 5 50.36 1.76 88.63
C LEU A 5 49.73 1.97 87.24
N VAL A 6 48.81 1.08 86.89
CA VAL A 6 47.97 1.24 85.70
C VAL A 6 47.30 2.61 85.85
N PRO A 7 47.56 3.56 84.94
CA PRO A 7 47.08 4.93 85.09
C PRO A 7 45.60 4.91 85.42
N GLU A 8 45.29 5.50 86.56
CA GLU A 8 43.96 5.59 87.12
C GLU A 8 43.07 6.26 86.09
N ARG A 9 42.21 5.45 85.46
CA ARG A 9 41.11 5.82 84.57
C ARG A 9 41.41 7.09 83.76
N LEU A 10 42.07 6.95 82.61
CA LEU A 10 41.73 7.83 81.48
C LEU A 10 40.26 7.52 81.13
N GLY A 11 39.36 8.12 81.91
CA GLY A 11 37.92 7.98 81.82
C GLY A 11 37.49 8.68 80.54
N ILE A 12 37.69 8.00 79.41
CA ILE A 12 37.10 8.44 78.16
C ILE A 12 35.59 8.27 78.34
N VAL A 13 34.95 9.34 78.80
CA VAL A 13 33.51 9.42 78.93
C VAL A 13 32.97 9.53 77.52
N ILE A 14 32.30 8.47 77.08
CA ILE A 14 31.60 8.46 75.80
C ILE A 14 30.21 9.06 76.08
N PRO A 15 29.89 10.26 75.57
CA PRO A 15 28.56 10.82 75.74
C PRO A 15 27.51 9.90 75.09
N GLU A 16 26.33 9.83 75.70
CA GLU A 16 25.21 9.11 75.10
C GLU A 16 24.65 9.89 73.91
N ALA A 17 24.47 9.20 72.79
CA ALA A 17 23.88 9.79 71.60
C ALA A 17 22.38 10.02 71.77
N SER A 18 21.92 11.23 71.43
CA SER A 18 20.54 11.65 71.32
C SER A 18 20.29 12.39 70.00
N ALA A 19 19.03 12.71 69.70
CA ALA A 19 18.66 13.45 68.48
C ALA A 19 19.31 14.84 68.39
N GLU A 20 19.44 15.55 69.51
CA GLU A 20 19.93 16.93 69.55
C GLU A 20 21.46 17.04 69.55
N ASN A 21 22.16 15.99 70.01
CA ASN A 21 23.61 16.02 70.23
C ASN A 21 24.41 15.12 69.26
N GLY A 22 23.75 14.43 68.32
CA GLY A 22 24.37 13.39 67.51
C GLY A 22 25.65 13.81 66.77
N LEU A 23 25.69 15.03 66.23
CA LEU A 23 26.88 15.57 65.55
C LEU A 23 28.02 15.88 66.54
N THR A 24 27.68 16.44 67.70
CA THR A 24 28.62 16.70 68.78
C THR A 24 29.23 15.40 69.31
N VAL A 25 28.42 14.35 69.45
CA VAL A 25 28.86 13.01 69.88
C VAL A 25 29.82 12.39 68.86
N ILE A 26 29.54 12.49 67.56
CA ILE A 26 30.47 12.00 66.51
C ILE A 26 31.81 12.75 66.58
N ASN A 27 31.77 14.09 66.59
CA ASN A 27 32.99 14.92 66.66
C ASN A 27 33.82 14.65 67.93
N GLN A 28 33.16 14.42 69.07
CA GLN A 28 33.84 14.08 70.32
C GLN A 28 34.43 12.66 70.29
N ILE A 29 33.74 11.70 69.67
CA ILE A 29 34.27 10.35 69.48
C ILE A 29 35.46 10.36 68.53
N GLU A 30 35.45 11.14 67.46
CA GLU A 30 36.59 11.30 66.55
C GLU A 30 37.85 11.79 67.27
N ARG A 31 37.72 12.79 68.15
CA ARG A 31 38.82 13.25 69.02
C ARG A 31 39.29 12.14 69.96
N ASN A 32 38.35 11.39 70.52
CA ASN A 32 38.67 10.28 71.43
C ASN A 32 39.31 9.08 70.71
N ILE A 33 39.08 8.86 69.41
CA ILE A 33 39.70 7.77 68.65
C ILE A 33 41.22 7.93 68.62
N ALA A 34 41.74 9.15 68.50
CA ALA A 34 43.18 9.40 68.55
C ALA A 34 43.78 8.95 69.90
N LEU A 35 43.13 9.33 71.00
CA LEU A 35 43.52 8.92 72.36
C LEU A 35 43.38 7.41 72.56
N MET A 36 42.32 6.77 72.05
CA MET A 36 42.15 5.32 72.12
C MET A 36 43.23 4.59 71.34
N ARG A 37 43.63 5.10 70.16
CA ARG A 37 44.71 4.51 69.36
C ARG A 37 46.03 4.55 70.10
N GLU A 38 46.40 5.71 70.64
CA GLU A 38 47.65 5.89 71.41
C GLU A 38 47.68 4.97 72.64
N ASN A 39 46.59 4.93 73.40
CA ASN A 39 46.55 4.21 74.67
C ASN A 39 46.30 2.70 74.55
N TYR A 40 45.61 2.24 73.49
CA TYR A 40 45.18 0.83 73.41
C TYR A 40 45.97 0.00 72.40
N LEU A 41 46.59 0.59 71.36
CA LEU A 41 47.33 -0.20 70.36
C LEU A 41 48.62 -0.82 70.91
N GLY A 42 49.22 -0.22 71.95
CA GLY A 42 50.41 -0.75 72.62
C GLY A 42 50.14 -1.85 73.64
N LEU A 43 48.87 -2.19 73.92
CA LEU A 43 48.54 -3.21 74.92
C LEU A 43 48.85 -4.61 74.39
N THR A 44 49.71 -5.33 75.11
CA THR A 44 50.10 -6.71 74.80
C THR A 44 49.88 -7.60 76.02
N ILE A 45 49.63 -8.90 75.79
CA ILE A 45 49.50 -9.91 76.84
C ILE A 45 50.76 -10.77 76.75
N LEU A 46 51.57 -10.80 77.81
CA LEU A 46 52.91 -11.39 77.74
C LEU A 46 52.89 -12.93 77.75
N ASN A 47 51.99 -13.53 78.52
CA ASN A 47 51.83 -14.98 78.66
C ASN A 47 50.42 -15.37 79.13
N ALA A 48 50.14 -16.66 79.23
CA ALA A 48 48.81 -17.16 79.59
C ALA A 48 48.37 -16.84 81.03
N ASP A 49 49.32 -16.60 81.94
CA ASP A 49 49.05 -16.28 83.35
C ASP A 49 48.97 -14.76 83.62
N ASP A 50 49.17 -13.92 82.60
CA ASP A 50 49.10 -12.46 82.68
C ASP A 50 47.64 -11.95 82.76
N LYS A 51 47.06 -12.13 83.94
CA LYS A 51 45.70 -11.69 84.26
C LYS A 51 45.54 -10.17 84.16
N ILE A 52 46.60 -9.40 84.38
CA ILE A 52 46.56 -7.93 84.39
C ILE A 52 46.49 -7.40 82.96
N GLY A 53 47.39 -7.87 82.07
CA GLY A 53 47.38 -7.55 80.65
C GLY A 53 46.06 -7.96 79.98
N TYR A 54 45.56 -9.16 80.29
CA TYR A 54 44.26 -9.63 79.81
C TYR A 54 43.11 -8.70 80.22
N GLN A 55 43.07 -8.26 81.49
CA GLN A 55 42.03 -7.34 81.95
C GLN A 55 42.12 -5.96 81.28
N ALA A 56 43.33 -5.45 81.05
CA ALA A 56 43.55 -4.17 80.36
C ALA A 56 43.02 -4.23 78.91
N VAL A 57 43.42 -5.26 78.15
CA VAL A 57 42.96 -5.47 76.77
C VAL A 57 41.44 -5.67 76.73
N ARG A 58 40.87 -6.46 77.64
CA ARG A 58 39.42 -6.69 77.70
C ARG A 58 38.64 -5.40 77.96
N ARG A 59 39.10 -4.56 78.88
CA ARG A 59 38.48 -3.26 79.17
C ARG A 59 38.57 -2.33 77.96
N ALA A 60 39.75 -2.17 77.37
CA ALA A 60 39.95 -1.37 76.16
C ALA A 60 39.00 -1.82 75.03
N ARG A 61 38.88 -3.12 74.78
CA ARG A 61 37.95 -3.68 73.80
C ARG A 61 36.48 -3.32 74.10
N ILE A 62 36.05 -3.39 75.36
CA ILE A 62 34.68 -3.03 75.76
C ILE A 62 34.43 -1.54 75.51
N THR A 63 35.36 -0.67 75.89
CA THR A 63 35.28 0.77 75.67
C THR A 63 35.20 1.13 74.18
N VAL A 64 36.07 0.53 73.34
CA VAL A 64 36.02 0.73 71.88
C VAL A 64 34.70 0.22 71.30
N LYS A 65 34.20 -0.94 71.77
CA LYS A 65 32.88 -1.46 71.35
C LYS A 65 31.75 -0.49 71.72
N GLN A 66 31.77 0.08 72.92
CA GLN A 66 30.78 1.06 73.36
C GLN A 66 30.83 2.32 72.50
N ALA A 67 32.03 2.83 72.20
CA ALA A 67 32.20 4.00 71.32
C ALA A 67 31.62 3.73 69.93
N ARG A 68 31.90 2.56 69.34
CA ARG A 68 31.30 2.14 68.06
C ARG A 68 29.78 2.13 68.11
N VAL A 69 29.19 1.54 69.15
CA VAL A 69 27.72 1.49 69.31
C VAL A 69 27.12 2.90 69.43
N GLN A 70 27.79 3.83 70.11
CA GLN A 70 27.32 5.22 70.23
C GLN A 70 27.40 5.99 68.91
N VAL A 71 28.45 5.78 68.10
CA VAL A 71 28.51 6.30 66.71
C VAL A 71 27.35 5.75 65.88
N ASP A 72 27.08 4.44 65.97
CA ASP A 72 25.96 3.83 65.24
C ASP A 72 24.60 4.39 65.68
N LYS A 73 24.41 4.68 66.98
CA LYS A 73 23.22 5.34 67.50
C LYS A 73 23.11 6.79 67.00
N ALA A 74 24.17 7.58 67.11
CA ALA A 74 24.20 8.97 66.64
C ALA A 74 23.88 9.07 65.13
N ARG A 75 24.46 8.17 64.32
CA ARG A 75 24.15 8.06 62.88
C ARG A 75 22.67 7.77 62.64
N LYS A 76 22.05 6.87 63.43
CA LYS A 76 20.62 6.54 63.29
C LYS A 76 19.75 7.75 63.62
N TYR A 77 20.02 8.46 64.71
CA TYR A 77 19.24 9.64 65.10
C TYR A 77 19.33 10.77 64.07
N LEU A 78 20.54 11.09 63.58
CA LEU A 78 20.71 12.15 62.57
C LEU A 78 19.99 11.83 61.25
N ASN A 79 19.91 10.55 60.87
CA ASN A 79 19.25 10.15 59.63
C ASN A 79 17.72 10.00 59.76
N GLU A 80 17.19 9.88 60.97
CA GLU A 80 15.77 9.64 61.21
C GLU A 80 14.92 10.85 60.82
N ASP A 81 15.32 12.06 61.21
CA ASP A 81 14.61 13.30 60.85
C ASP A 81 14.57 13.51 59.33
N HIS A 82 15.69 13.23 58.64
CA HIS A 82 15.76 13.31 57.19
C HIS A 82 14.84 12.28 56.51
N LYS A 83 14.78 11.05 57.02
CA LYS A 83 13.85 10.03 56.50
C LYS A 83 12.40 10.47 56.66
N GLN A 84 12.02 10.95 57.83
CA GLN A 84 10.65 11.43 58.09
C GLN A 84 10.29 12.62 57.20
N ALA A 85 11.24 13.53 56.94
CA ALA A 85 11.02 14.65 56.02
C ALA A 85 10.83 14.16 54.56
N ILE A 86 11.64 13.21 54.10
CA ILE A 86 11.50 12.60 52.76
C ILE A 86 10.15 11.89 52.64
N GLU A 87 9.77 11.08 53.63
CA GLU A 87 8.48 10.38 53.64
C GLU A 87 7.31 11.36 53.63
N ARG A 88 7.37 12.43 54.42
CA ARG A 88 6.35 13.49 54.41
C ARG A 88 6.22 14.14 53.03
N ASN A 89 7.34 14.50 52.40
CA ASN A 89 7.34 15.12 51.08
C ASN A 89 6.78 14.18 50.01
N ASN A 90 7.16 12.90 50.03
CA ASN A 90 6.63 11.90 49.11
C ASN A 90 5.12 11.69 49.31
N ASN A 91 4.66 11.64 50.56
CA ASN A 91 3.23 11.52 50.86
C ASN A 91 2.44 12.75 50.38
N MET A 92 2.98 13.95 50.56
CA MET A 92 2.37 15.18 50.04
C MET A 92 2.33 15.21 48.51
N ALA A 93 3.43 14.84 47.84
CA ALA A 93 3.48 14.76 46.39
C ALA A 93 2.48 13.73 45.84
N ASN A 94 2.36 12.56 46.48
CA ASN A 94 1.38 11.55 46.11
C ASN A 94 -0.05 12.05 46.34
N ALA A 95 -0.33 12.73 47.45
CA ALA A 95 -1.65 13.33 47.71
C ALA A 95 -2.02 14.37 46.64
N ILE A 96 -1.08 15.22 46.24
CA ILE A 96 -1.28 16.20 45.16
C ILE A 96 -1.52 15.48 43.83
N LYS A 97 -0.74 14.44 43.51
CA LYS A 97 -0.91 13.65 42.28
C LYS A 97 -2.31 13.05 42.19
N ILE A 98 -2.80 12.43 43.27
CA ILE A 98 -4.15 11.85 43.35
C ILE A 98 -5.24 12.92 43.10
N GLN A 99 -5.01 14.16 43.52
CA GLN A 99 -5.95 15.27 43.27
C GLN A 99 -5.92 15.77 41.83
N LEU A 100 -4.75 15.73 41.16
CA LEU A 100 -4.59 16.19 39.78
C LEU A 100 -5.12 15.18 38.76
N GLU A 101 -4.98 13.89 39.02
CA GLU A 101 -5.38 12.80 38.12
C GLU A 101 -6.84 12.89 37.61
N PRO A 102 -7.88 13.12 38.45
CA PRO A 102 -9.25 13.26 37.94
C PRO A 102 -9.45 14.54 37.11
N ILE A 103 -8.71 15.62 37.38
CA ILE A 103 -8.78 16.87 36.60
C ILE A 103 -8.18 16.64 35.21
N GLU A 104 -7.01 16.00 35.15
CA GLU A 104 -6.36 15.61 33.89
C GLU A 104 -7.25 14.67 33.08
N ALA A 105 -7.85 13.67 33.72
CA ALA A 105 -8.77 12.74 33.05
C ALA A 105 -10.01 13.45 32.45
N GLU A 106 -10.61 14.42 33.16
CA GLU A 106 -11.73 15.19 32.63
C GLU A 106 -11.31 16.08 31.46
N LEU A 107 -10.13 16.72 31.54
CA LEU A 107 -9.61 17.55 30.46
C LEU A 107 -9.29 16.71 29.21
N GLN A 108 -8.64 15.56 29.38
CA GLN A 108 -8.37 14.62 28.29
C GLN A 108 -9.67 14.16 27.62
N ALA A 109 -10.70 13.80 28.41
CA ALA A 109 -11.99 13.39 27.86
C ALA A 109 -12.67 14.49 27.02
N ARG A 110 -12.48 15.77 27.38
CA ARG A 110 -13.00 16.91 26.61
C ARG A 110 -12.21 17.12 25.31
N GLU A 111 -10.89 16.95 25.35
CA GLU A 111 -10.02 17.02 24.18
C GLU A 111 -10.38 15.90 23.18
N ASP A 112 -10.43 14.65 23.66
CA ASP A 112 -10.81 13.48 22.86
C ASP A 112 -12.19 13.65 22.21
N TRP A 113 -13.16 14.22 22.95
CA TRP A 113 -14.49 14.52 22.40
C TRP A 113 -14.42 15.57 21.28
N TYR A 114 -13.66 16.65 21.46
CA TYR A 114 -13.51 17.70 20.46
C TYR A 114 -12.81 17.18 19.20
N GLU A 115 -11.71 16.43 19.36
CA GLU A 115 -11.00 15.82 18.23
C GLU A 115 -11.88 14.82 17.48
N GLY A 116 -12.63 13.98 18.20
CA GLY A 116 -13.59 13.04 17.63
C GLY A 116 -14.69 13.75 16.84
N GLU A 117 -15.27 14.82 17.38
CA GLU A 117 -16.32 15.59 16.71
C GLU A 117 -15.79 16.34 15.49
N ARG A 118 -14.59 16.93 15.58
CA ARG A 118 -13.93 17.57 14.44
C ARG A 118 -13.65 16.58 13.31
N ALA A 119 -13.15 15.39 13.64
CA ALA A 119 -12.91 14.33 12.67
C ALA A 119 -14.21 13.82 12.04
N ARG A 120 -15.32 13.76 12.80
CA ARG A 120 -16.66 13.43 12.28
C ARG A 120 -17.13 14.46 11.27
N ILE A 121 -17.06 15.74 11.61
CA ILE A 121 -17.47 16.84 10.72
C ILE A 121 -16.64 16.84 9.43
N GLU A 122 -15.31 16.69 9.51
CA GLU A 122 -14.45 16.63 8.33
C GLU A 122 -14.78 15.44 7.42
N ARG A 123 -15.08 14.28 8.01
CA ARG A 123 -15.53 13.09 7.25
C ARG A 123 -16.87 13.33 6.57
N GLU A 124 -17.86 13.87 7.28
CA GLU A 124 -19.18 14.19 6.72
C GLU A 124 -19.09 15.22 5.59
N GLU A 125 -18.23 16.24 5.74
CA GLU A 125 -17.97 17.22 4.68
C GLU A 125 -17.30 16.59 3.45
N LEU A 126 -16.32 15.71 3.65
CA LEU A 126 -15.65 14.99 2.57
C LEU A 126 -16.62 14.04 1.86
N GLU A 127 -17.43 13.29 2.60
CA GLU A 127 -18.46 12.41 2.06
C GLU A 127 -19.51 13.21 1.26
N ARG A 128 -19.95 14.36 1.78
CA ARG A 128 -20.88 15.25 1.07
C ARG A 128 -20.27 15.78 -0.23
N LYS A 129 -19.00 16.19 -0.22
CA LYS A 129 -18.28 16.62 -1.44
C LYS A 129 -18.17 15.46 -2.44
N ASN A 130 -17.76 14.28 -1.99
CA ASN A 130 -17.64 13.10 -2.84
C ASN A 130 -18.99 12.66 -3.42
N GLN A 131 -20.06 12.72 -2.63
CA GLN A 131 -21.40 12.40 -3.10
C GLN A 131 -21.84 13.38 -4.18
N LYS A 132 -21.62 14.68 -3.97
CA LYS A 132 -21.90 15.72 -4.98
C LYS A 132 -21.15 15.44 -6.30
N ILE A 133 -19.88 15.05 -6.23
CA ILE A 133 -19.08 14.70 -7.42
C ILE A 133 -19.66 13.47 -8.11
N ARG A 134 -20.02 12.43 -7.35
CA ARG A 134 -20.64 11.21 -7.91
C ARG A 134 -21.96 11.51 -8.61
N ASP A 135 -22.81 12.32 -8.01
CA ASP A 135 -24.11 12.71 -8.58
C ASP A 135 -23.90 13.48 -9.89
N ARG A 136 -22.94 14.40 -9.93
CA ARG A 136 -22.55 15.14 -11.13
C ARG A 136 -22.01 14.24 -12.23
N VAL A 137 -21.11 13.33 -11.89
CA VAL A 137 -20.55 12.35 -12.84
C VAL A 137 -21.66 11.45 -13.39
N GLN A 138 -22.57 10.97 -12.54
CA GLN A 138 -23.71 10.16 -12.98
C GLN A 138 -24.59 10.92 -13.97
N LEU A 139 -24.81 12.22 -13.73
CA LEU A 139 -25.57 13.07 -14.63
C LEU A 139 -24.87 13.26 -15.98
N ILE A 140 -23.55 13.52 -15.99
CA ILE A 140 -22.75 13.56 -17.22
C ILE A 140 -22.85 12.23 -17.98
N MET A 141 -22.66 11.11 -17.28
CA MET A 141 -22.69 9.76 -17.87
C MET A 141 -24.06 9.38 -18.47
N SER A 142 -25.15 10.02 -18.04
CA SER A 142 -26.48 9.80 -18.61
C SER A 142 -26.59 10.20 -20.09
N TYR A 143 -25.72 11.11 -20.55
CA TYR A 143 -25.60 11.53 -21.95
C TYR A 143 -24.62 10.66 -22.77
N LYS A 144 -24.14 9.55 -22.18
CA LYS A 144 -23.25 8.57 -22.81
C LYS A 144 -21.95 9.16 -23.42
N PRO A 145 -21.25 10.08 -22.74
CA PRO A 145 -19.91 10.47 -23.17
C PRO A 145 -18.95 9.27 -23.04
N VAL A 146 -17.85 9.32 -23.80
CA VAL A 146 -16.72 8.39 -23.67
C VAL A 146 -15.77 8.92 -22.60
N PHE A 147 -15.42 8.10 -21.62
CA PHE A 147 -14.43 8.45 -20.60
C PHE A 147 -13.08 7.84 -20.94
N ASN A 148 -12.05 8.66 -21.10
CA ASN A 148 -10.70 8.22 -21.49
C ASN A 148 -9.75 8.02 -20.28
N GLY A 149 -10.27 8.07 -19.04
CA GLY A 149 -9.50 8.01 -17.80
C GLY A 149 -9.22 9.39 -17.17
N VAL A 150 -9.34 10.48 -17.95
CA VAL A 150 -9.08 11.85 -17.48
C VAL A 150 -10.24 12.79 -17.79
N THR A 151 -10.78 12.71 -19.00
CA THR A 151 -11.84 13.58 -19.52
C THR A 151 -13.05 12.78 -20.00
N TYR A 152 -14.22 13.42 -19.93
CA TYR A 152 -15.46 12.97 -20.53
C TYR A 152 -15.63 13.69 -21.87
N GLU A 153 -15.77 12.94 -22.95
CA GLU A 153 -15.81 13.46 -24.32
C GLU A 153 -17.10 13.04 -25.03
N LEU A 154 -17.74 13.99 -25.71
CA LEU A 154 -18.91 13.74 -26.54
C LEU A 154 -18.89 14.74 -27.70
N GLY A 155 -18.62 14.28 -28.93
CA GLY A 155 -18.53 15.18 -30.08
C GLY A 155 -17.45 16.25 -29.91
N GLY A 156 -17.84 17.53 -29.99
CA GLY A 156 -16.96 18.67 -29.72
C GLY A 156 -16.82 19.05 -28.24
N PHE A 157 -17.57 18.42 -27.33
CA PHE A 157 -17.54 18.72 -25.90
C PHE A 157 -16.52 17.86 -25.15
N PHE A 158 -15.77 18.48 -24.25
CA PHE A 158 -14.84 17.82 -23.34
C PHE A 158 -14.85 18.50 -21.97
N ILE A 159 -14.80 17.71 -20.90
CA ILE A 159 -14.68 18.19 -19.52
C ILE A 159 -13.80 17.23 -18.72
N SER A 160 -12.83 17.76 -17.95
CA SER A 160 -11.98 16.91 -17.12
C SER A 160 -12.71 16.48 -15.84
N HIS A 161 -12.36 15.30 -15.31
CA HIS A 161 -12.91 14.83 -14.03
C HIS A 161 -12.54 15.79 -12.88
N GLU A 162 -11.35 16.39 -12.93
CA GLU A 162 -10.90 17.37 -11.95
C GLU A 162 -11.74 18.65 -11.98
N ASP A 163 -12.13 19.12 -13.17
CA ASP A 163 -13.01 20.29 -13.31
C ASP A 163 -14.40 20.02 -12.74
N VAL A 164 -14.97 18.82 -12.98
CA VAL A 164 -16.26 18.41 -12.38
C VAL A 164 -16.21 18.47 -10.85
N ALA A 165 -15.07 18.13 -10.26
CA ALA A 165 -14.84 18.19 -8.82
C ALA A 165 -14.67 19.63 -8.29
N ARG A 166 -14.10 20.53 -9.10
CA ARG A 166 -13.80 21.92 -8.71
C ARG A 166 -14.92 22.90 -8.97
N PHE A 167 -15.79 22.63 -9.95
CA PHE A 167 -16.86 23.56 -10.31
C PHE A 167 -17.83 23.83 -9.16
N ASP A 168 -18.27 25.08 -9.06
CA ASP A 168 -19.47 25.38 -8.29
C ASP A 168 -20.72 24.88 -9.03
N ASP A 169 -21.91 25.12 -8.48
CA ASP A 169 -23.14 24.63 -9.10
C ASP A 169 -23.48 25.38 -10.40
N ALA A 170 -23.19 26.67 -10.47
CA ALA A 170 -23.50 27.49 -11.64
C ALA A 170 -22.59 27.14 -12.84
N ASP A 171 -21.29 26.94 -12.59
CA ASP A 171 -20.35 26.52 -13.62
C ASP A 171 -20.66 25.10 -14.12
N PHE A 172 -21.01 24.18 -13.20
CA PHE A 172 -21.42 22.84 -13.58
C PHE A 172 -22.69 22.85 -14.44
N ASP A 173 -23.71 23.61 -14.06
CA ASP A 173 -24.96 23.72 -14.82
C ASP A 173 -24.74 24.32 -16.22
N ARG A 174 -23.80 25.26 -16.35
CA ARG A 174 -23.40 25.82 -17.64
C ARG A 174 -22.78 24.76 -18.55
N GLU A 175 -21.83 23.98 -18.04
CA GLU A 175 -21.22 22.92 -18.84
C GLU A 175 -22.18 21.77 -19.13
N LEU A 176 -23.09 21.45 -18.20
CA LEU A 176 -24.15 20.47 -18.43
C LEU A 176 -25.09 20.91 -19.56
N THR A 177 -25.42 22.20 -19.62
CA THR A 177 -26.23 22.77 -20.70
C THR A 177 -25.54 22.63 -22.06
N ARG A 178 -24.21 22.82 -22.10
CA ARG A 178 -23.39 22.60 -23.31
C ARG A 178 -23.35 21.13 -23.71
N LEU A 179 -23.11 20.23 -22.76
CA LEU A 179 -23.13 18.79 -23.00
C LEU A 179 -24.47 18.33 -23.57
N LYS A 180 -25.58 18.82 -23.01
CA LYS A 180 -26.92 18.51 -23.48
C LYS A 180 -27.14 18.98 -24.93
N ALA A 181 -26.73 20.20 -25.26
CA ALA A 181 -26.85 20.71 -26.63
C ALA A 181 -26.06 19.85 -27.64
N GLU A 182 -24.85 19.42 -27.27
CA GLU A 182 -24.03 18.54 -28.11
C GLU A 182 -24.65 17.15 -28.28
N PHE A 183 -25.20 16.59 -27.19
CA PHE A 183 -25.94 15.33 -27.23
C PHE A 183 -27.15 15.42 -28.16
N ASP A 184 -27.94 16.49 -28.08
CA ASP A 184 -29.12 16.70 -28.93
C ASP A 184 -28.73 16.80 -30.42
N ILE A 185 -27.58 17.42 -30.74
CA ILE A 185 -27.05 17.48 -32.11
C ILE A 185 -26.68 16.08 -32.62
N LEU A 186 -25.92 15.31 -31.83
CA LEU A 186 -25.49 13.96 -32.22
C LEU A 186 -26.67 12.99 -32.32
N ASP A 187 -27.65 13.09 -31.42
CA ASP A 187 -28.83 12.25 -31.44
C ASP A 187 -29.71 12.55 -32.66
N ALA A 188 -29.90 13.83 -33.00
CA ALA A 188 -30.60 14.23 -34.22
C ALA A 188 -29.90 13.71 -35.48
N GLN A 189 -28.56 13.79 -35.55
CA GLN A 189 -27.78 13.22 -36.64
C GLN A 189 -27.94 11.71 -36.74
N ARG A 190 -27.92 11.00 -35.60
CA ARG A 190 -28.13 9.56 -35.54
C ARG A 190 -29.51 9.17 -36.08
N ILE A 191 -30.57 9.83 -35.61
CA ILE A 191 -31.94 9.59 -36.07
C ILE A 191 -32.07 9.84 -37.57
N GLU A 192 -31.47 10.92 -38.08
CA GLU A 192 -31.52 11.23 -39.52
C GLU A 192 -30.74 10.22 -40.36
N ASN A 193 -29.56 9.78 -39.90
CA ASN A 193 -28.79 8.73 -40.55
C ASN A 193 -29.56 7.39 -40.58
N GLU A 194 -30.25 7.04 -39.50
CA GLU A 194 -31.11 5.86 -39.43
C GLU A 194 -32.27 5.96 -40.44
N ARG A 195 -32.93 7.11 -40.53
CA ARG A 195 -34.00 7.36 -41.52
C ARG A 195 -33.49 7.26 -42.96
N GLN A 196 -32.33 7.83 -43.25
CA GLN A 196 -31.73 7.77 -44.58
C GLN A 196 -31.32 6.33 -44.93
N ALA A 197 -30.75 5.59 -43.97
CA ALA A 197 -30.40 4.19 -44.17
C ALA A 197 -31.64 3.33 -44.43
N GLU A 198 -32.75 3.55 -43.71
CA GLU A 198 -34.02 2.86 -43.94
C GLU A 198 -34.63 3.21 -45.30
N ALA A 199 -34.67 4.49 -45.67
CA ALA A 199 -35.14 4.94 -46.98
C ALA A 199 -34.33 4.31 -48.12
N GLN A 200 -33.00 4.27 -48.00
CA GLN A 200 -32.14 3.59 -48.98
C GLN A 200 -32.38 2.09 -49.04
N ARG A 201 -32.67 1.43 -47.92
CA ARG A 201 -33.00 0.00 -47.90
C ARG A 201 -34.30 -0.27 -48.64
N ILE A 202 -35.33 0.57 -48.41
CA ILE A 202 -36.62 0.47 -49.11
C ILE A 202 -36.44 0.70 -50.61
N GLN A 203 -35.69 1.74 -51.01
CA GLN A 203 -35.43 2.03 -52.42
C GLN A 203 -34.67 0.88 -53.11
N ARG A 204 -33.62 0.34 -52.49
CA ARG A 204 -32.89 -0.81 -53.04
C ARG A 204 -33.78 -2.06 -53.16
N GLN A 205 -34.73 -2.25 -52.25
CA GLN A 205 -35.70 -3.34 -52.34
C GLN A 205 -36.65 -3.14 -53.53
N GLN A 206 -37.19 -1.93 -53.71
CA GLN A 206 -38.07 -1.60 -54.84
C GLN A 206 -37.34 -1.76 -56.19
N GLU A 207 -36.12 -1.24 -56.30
CA GLU A 207 -35.30 -1.38 -57.50
C GLU A 207 -34.97 -2.85 -57.81
N ALA A 208 -34.68 -3.65 -56.78
CA ALA A 208 -34.44 -5.09 -56.94
C ALA A 208 -35.71 -5.84 -57.39
N GLU A 209 -36.89 -5.45 -56.88
CA GLU A 209 -38.18 -6.01 -57.30
C GLU A 209 -38.53 -5.63 -58.74
N GLU A 210 -38.33 -4.36 -59.12
CA GLU A 210 -38.53 -3.88 -60.49
C GLU A 210 -37.57 -4.56 -61.47
N LEU A 211 -36.29 -4.68 -61.13
CA LEU A 211 -35.29 -5.37 -61.96
C LEU A 211 -35.68 -6.85 -62.13
N LYS A 212 -36.14 -7.51 -61.05
CA LYS A 212 -36.61 -8.89 -61.10
C LYS A 212 -37.87 -9.02 -61.98
N ALA A 213 -38.78 -8.06 -61.92
CA ALA A 213 -39.95 -8.01 -62.79
C ALA A 213 -39.57 -7.81 -64.26
N GLN A 214 -38.65 -6.88 -64.56
CA GLN A 214 -38.13 -6.64 -65.91
C GLN A 214 -37.39 -7.87 -66.46
N GLN A 215 -36.55 -8.52 -65.65
CA GLN A 215 -35.87 -9.76 -66.04
C GLN A 215 -36.86 -10.89 -66.30
N ALA A 216 -37.93 -11.00 -65.50
CA ALA A 216 -38.99 -11.98 -65.71
C ALA A 216 -39.74 -11.72 -67.03
N GLN A 217 -40.05 -10.46 -67.34
CA GLN A 217 -40.67 -10.08 -68.63
C GLN A 217 -39.76 -10.41 -69.82
N LEU A 218 -38.48 -10.02 -69.76
CA LEU A 218 -37.52 -10.32 -70.82
C LEU A 218 -37.29 -11.83 -71.00
N ARG A 219 -37.30 -12.62 -69.92
CA ARG A 219 -37.24 -14.09 -70.01
C ARG A 219 -38.47 -14.65 -70.71
N ALA A 220 -39.67 -14.21 -70.33
CA ALA A 220 -40.91 -14.64 -70.96
C ALA A 220 -40.94 -14.28 -72.47
N GLU A 221 -40.46 -13.09 -72.84
CA GLU A 221 -40.37 -12.66 -74.24
C GLU A 221 -39.35 -13.49 -75.04
N ARG A 222 -38.18 -13.76 -74.46
CA ARG A 222 -37.18 -14.65 -75.07
C ARG A 222 -37.71 -16.07 -75.28
N GLU A 223 -38.40 -16.62 -74.29
CA GLU A 223 -39.02 -17.95 -74.39
C GLU A 223 -40.09 -17.97 -75.49
N ALA A 224 -40.86 -16.90 -75.67
CA ALA A 224 -41.84 -16.79 -76.76
C ALA A 224 -41.17 -16.72 -78.14
N LEU A 225 -40.14 -15.88 -78.29
CA LEU A 225 -39.35 -15.78 -79.52
C LEU A 225 -38.60 -17.07 -79.85
N GLU A 226 -38.10 -17.78 -78.83
CA GLU A 226 -37.41 -19.05 -79.03
C GLU A 226 -38.37 -20.15 -79.48
N LYS A 227 -39.60 -20.21 -78.94
CA LYS A 227 -40.66 -21.08 -79.45
C LYS A 227 -40.99 -20.77 -80.91
N GLU A 228 -41.14 -19.48 -81.25
CA GLU A 228 -41.40 -19.03 -82.63
C GLU A 228 -40.24 -19.39 -83.58
N LYS A 229 -38.98 -19.23 -83.14
CA LYS A 229 -37.81 -19.66 -83.89
C LYS A 229 -37.75 -21.17 -84.06
N LEU A 230 -38.10 -21.95 -83.04
CA LEU A 230 -38.14 -23.41 -83.12
C LEU A 230 -39.19 -23.85 -84.13
N GLU A 231 -40.35 -23.20 -84.16
CA GLU A 231 -41.40 -23.43 -85.16
C GLU A 231 -40.93 -23.06 -86.58
N MET A 232 -40.23 -21.93 -86.74
CA MET A 232 -39.60 -21.55 -88.01
C MET A 232 -38.44 -22.47 -88.44
N GLN A 233 -37.66 -23.00 -87.50
CA GLN A 233 -36.58 -23.96 -87.77
C GLN A 233 -37.13 -25.35 -88.11
N GLN A 234 -38.23 -25.77 -87.50
CA GLN A 234 -38.95 -26.98 -87.91
C GLN A 234 -39.48 -26.87 -89.35
N GLN A 235 -39.67 -25.65 -89.87
CA GLN A 235 -39.98 -25.40 -91.29
C GLN A 235 -38.74 -25.27 -92.21
N ARG A 236 -37.52 -25.23 -91.66
CA ARG A 236 -36.26 -25.16 -92.43
C ARG A 236 -35.30 -26.27 -91.99
N THR A 237 -35.45 -27.46 -92.58
CA THR A 237 -34.38 -28.46 -92.64
C THR A 237 -34.13 -28.94 -94.08
N ALA A 238 -33.04 -28.43 -94.66
CA ALA A 238 -32.13 -29.14 -95.55
C ALA A 238 -30.70 -28.87 -95.02
N PRO A 239 -29.79 -29.87 -94.95
CA PRO A 239 -28.58 -29.81 -94.13
C PRO A 239 -27.36 -29.24 -94.88
N PRO A 240 -26.48 -28.47 -94.19
CA PRO A 240 -25.11 -28.22 -94.64
C PRO A 240 -24.02 -28.89 -93.75
N PRO A 241 -22.77 -29.01 -94.26
CA PRO A 241 -21.72 -29.93 -93.82
C PRO A 241 -20.84 -29.43 -92.65
N PRO A 242 -19.97 -30.29 -92.07
CA PRO A 242 -19.29 -30.04 -90.79
C PRO A 242 -18.06 -29.12 -90.92
N ILE A 243 -17.95 -28.15 -90.01
CA ILE A 243 -16.80 -27.24 -89.88
C ILE A 243 -16.01 -27.60 -88.62
N GLN A 244 -14.71 -27.77 -88.82
CA GLN A 244 -13.70 -28.19 -87.86
C GLN A 244 -13.46 -27.14 -86.76
N VAL A 245 -13.28 -27.64 -85.53
CA VAL A 245 -12.94 -26.87 -84.33
C VAL A 245 -11.45 -26.53 -84.35
N VAL A 246 -11.11 -25.25 -84.45
CA VAL A 246 -9.76 -24.73 -84.23
C VAL A 246 -9.59 -24.43 -82.75
N VAL A 247 -8.76 -25.22 -82.09
CA VAL A 247 -8.29 -25.05 -80.71
C VAL A 247 -7.27 -23.91 -80.68
N PHE A 248 -7.51 -22.88 -79.87
CA PHE A 248 -6.52 -21.85 -79.51
C PHE A 248 -5.91 -22.17 -78.14
N PRO A 249 -4.61 -21.86 -77.93
CA PRO A 249 -3.83 -22.38 -76.84
C PRO A 249 -4.06 -21.61 -75.53
N ALA A 250 -4.02 -22.36 -74.44
CA ALA A 250 -4.04 -21.87 -73.08
C ALA A 250 -2.81 -21.00 -72.80
N ALA A 251 -3.05 -19.83 -72.21
CA ALA A 251 -1.99 -19.00 -71.65
C ALA A 251 -1.42 -19.68 -70.40
N GLU A 252 -0.12 -19.90 -70.49
CA GLU A 252 0.82 -20.37 -69.49
C GLU A 252 0.72 -19.51 -68.21
N SER A 253 0.09 -20.06 -67.18
CA SER A 253 0.13 -19.56 -65.82
C SER A 253 1.44 -20.03 -65.18
N ALA A 254 2.26 -19.07 -64.76
CA ALA A 254 3.50 -19.27 -64.04
C ALA A 254 3.34 -20.24 -62.86
N GLU A 255 4.20 -21.27 -62.84
CA GLU A 255 4.45 -22.12 -61.68
C GLU A 255 4.91 -21.25 -60.52
N ALA A 256 4.01 -21.03 -59.56
CA ALA A 256 4.38 -20.57 -58.24
C ALA A 256 5.01 -21.77 -57.52
N GLU A 257 6.30 -21.65 -57.16
CA GLU A 257 7.00 -22.60 -56.31
C GLU A 257 6.15 -22.93 -55.08
N ASP A 258 5.78 -24.20 -54.99
CA ASP A 258 4.97 -24.79 -53.92
C ASP A 258 5.83 -24.83 -52.65
N LEU A 259 5.87 -23.70 -51.95
CA LEU A 259 6.41 -23.62 -50.60
C LEU A 259 5.55 -24.54 -49.72
N PRO A 260 6.16 -25.42 -48.89
CA PRO A 260 5.41 -26.34 -48.06
C PRO A 260 4.41 -25.55 -47.20
N GLU A 261 3.12 -25.86 -47.35
CA GLU A 261 2.07 -25.27 -46.53
C GLU A 261 2.33 -25.59 -45.06
N VAL A 262 2.96 -24.63 -44.37
CA VAL A 262 3.08 -24.65 -42.91
C VAL A 262 1.66 -24.71 -42.35
N PRO A 263 1.31 -25.75 -41.56
CA PRO A 263 -0.04 -25.93 -41.04
C PRO A 263 -0.53 -24.67 -40.32
N LEU A 264 -1.81 -24.31 -40.50
CA LEU A 264 -2.42 -23.09 -39.96
C LEU A 264 -2.14 -22.87 -38.46
N HIS A 265 -2.13 -23.96 -37.68
CA HIS A 265 -1.84 -23.93 -36.24
C HIS A 265 -0.38 -23.59 -35.89
N GLU A 266 0.59 -23.91 -36.76
CA GLU A 266 1.99 -23.51 -36.57
C GLU A 266 2.19 -22.02 -36.88
N ARG A 267 1.47 -21.48 -37.86
CA ARG A 267 1.46 -20.03 -38.14
C ARG A 267 0.85 -19.25 -36.97
N GLN A 268 -0.24 -19.77 -36.40
CA GLN A 268 -0.91 -19.14 -35.27
C GLN A 268 -0.05 -19.16 -34.00
N TRP A 269 0.61 -20.29 -33.70
CA TRP A 269 1.57 -20.35 -32.59
C TRP A 269 2.75 -19.39 -32.77
N ALA A 270 3.29 -19.24 -33.98
CA ALA A 270 4.37 -18.30 -34.25
C ALA A 270 3.95 -16.83 -34.07
N GLN A 271 2.72 -16.48 -34.46
CA GLN A 271 2.13 -15.17 -34.20
C GLN A 271 1.94 -14.92 -32.71
N ASP A 272 1.41 -15.90 -31.97
CA ASP A 272 1.21 -15.79 -30.52
C ASP A 272 2.54 -15.61 -29.78
N VAL A 273 3.61 -16.29 -30.21
CA VAL A 273 4.97 -16.10 -29.67
C VAL A 273 5.47 -14.69 -29.93
N GLN A 274 5.30 -14.15 -31.14
CA GLN A 274 5.69 -12.77 -31.44
C GLN A 274 4.93 -11.73 -30.62
N VAL A 275 3.63 -11.94 -30.38
CA VAL A 275 2.81 -11.06 -29.53
C VAL A 275 3.33 -11.09 -28.09
N VAL A 276 3.65 -12.29 -27.56
CA VAL A 276 4.21 -12.43 -26.21
C VAL A 276 5.58 -11.76 -26.09
N GLU A 277 6.46 -11.93 -27.08
CA GLU A 277 7.77 -11.26 -27.11
C GLU A 277 7.63 -9.74 -27.17
N GLY A 278 6.67 -9.21 -27.95
CA GLY A 278 6.35 -7.78 -28.00
C GLY A 278 5.88 -7.23 -26.66
N LEU A 279 4.96 -7.93 -26.00
CA LEU A 279 4.47 -7.55 -24.67
C LEU A 279 5.59 -7.55 -23.61
N ILE A 280 6.51 -8.52 -23.67
CA ILE A 280 7.67 -8.55 -22.77
C ILE A 280 8.58 -7.33 -23.00
N SER A 281 8.76 -6.90 -24.25
CA SER A 281 9.57 -5.72 -24.60
C SER A 281 8.94 -4.43 -24.12
N GLU A 282 7.68 -4.16 -24.46
CA GLU A 282 6.96 -2.94 -24.05
C GLU A 282 6.91 -2.81 -22.51
N PHE A 283 6.81 -3.93 -21.82
CA PHE A 283 6.81 -3.96 -20.37
C PHE A 283 8.18 -3.60 -19.78
N HIS A 284 9.28 -4.09 -20.36
CA HIS A 284 10.63 -3.69 -19.96
C HIS A 284 10.84 -2.17 -20.10
N ASP A 285 10.36 -1.60 -21.21
CA ASP A 285 10.45 -0.15 -21.47
C ASP A 285 9.68 0.65 -20.41
N LEU A 286 8.50 0.18 -20.00
CA LEU A 286 7.71 0.80 -18.93
C LEU A 286 8.45 0.77 -17.58
N CYS A 287 9.14 -0.34 -17.28
CA CYS A 287 9.94 -0.49 -16.06
C CYS A 287 11.16 0.41 -16.02
N GLU A 288 11.85 0.63 -17.16
CA GLU A 288 12.95 1.58 -17.24
C GLU A 288 12.48 3.04 -17.13
N PHE A 289 11.29 3.34 -17.65
CA PHE A 289 10.71 4.69 -17.60
C PHE A 289 10.31 5.11 -16.19
N LEU A 290 9.81 4.19 -15.38
CA LEU A 290 9.35 4.47 -14.02
C LEU A 290 10.55 4.58 -13.04
N GLN A 291 11.19 5.74 -13.03
CA GLN A 291 12.23 6.10 -12.05
C GLN A 291 11.62 6.32 -10.66
N PHE A 292 11.36 5.23 -9.93
CA PHE A 292 10.87 5.29 -8.56
C PHE A 292 11.96 5.77 -7.59
N GLN A 293 11.95 7.07 -7.26
CA GLN A 293 12.96 7.67 -6.37
C GLN A 293 12.56 7.80 -4.90
N SER A 294 11.32 7.44 -4.52
CA SER A 294 10.87 7.52 -3.12
C SER A 294 10.85 6.15 -2.44
N ALA A 295 11.22 6.10 -1.15
CA ALA A 295 11.33 4.86 -0.36
C ALA A 295 10.10 3.92 -0.43
N PRO A 296 8.84 4.39 -0.29
CA PRO A 296 7.67 3.50 -0.41
C PRO A 296 7.47 2.96 -1.84
N LEU A 297 7.93 3.68 -2.86
CA LEU A 297 7.83 3.22 -4.25
C LEU A 297 8.91 2.18 -4.60
N ILE A 298 10.03 2.15 -3.88
CA ILE A 298 11.07 1.11 -4.05
C ILE A 298 10.54 -0.27 -3.63
N GLU A 299 9.76 -0.34 -2.55
CA GLU A 299 9.17 -1.60 -2.09
C GLU A 299 8.10 -2.12 -3.07
N ILE A 300 7.24 -1.23 -3.58
CA ILE A 300 6.27 -1.56 -4.63
C ILE A 300 7.01 -2.02 -5.91
N LYS A 301 8.08 -1.33 -6.31
CA LYS A 301 8.93 -1.75 -7.44
C LYS A 301 9.49 -3.15 -7.23
N SER A 302 10.03 -3.46 -6.05
CA SER A 302 10.57 -4.79 -5.75
C SER A 302 9.51 -5.89 -5.82
N GLN A 303 8.27 -5.61 -5.41
CA GLN A 303 7.16 -6.56 -5.52
C GLN A 303 6.76 -6.80 -6.97
N ILE A 304 6.67 -5.73 -7.77
CA ILE A 304 6.39 -5.79 -9.21
C ILE A 304 7.50 -6.59 -9.92
N ASP A 305 8.77 -6.24 -9.71
CA ASP A 305 9.93 -6.94 -10.30
C ASP A 305 9.90 -8.45 -9.98
N THR A 306 9.49 -8.83 -8.75
CA THR A 306 9.41 -10.24 -8.33
C THR A 306 8.28 -10.99 -9.06
N GLN A 307 7.10 -10.38 -9.15
CA GLN A 307 5.97 -10.98 -9.87
C GLN A 307 6.26 -11.11 -11.36
N MET A 308 6.93 -10.10 -11.94
CA MET A 308 7.33 -10.12 -13.34
C MET A 308 8.32 -11.23 -13.65
N LEU A 309 9.37 -11.40 -12.84
CA LEU A 309 10.35 -12.47 -13.04
C LEU A 309 9.68 -13.85 -12.98
N ALA A 310 8.62 -13.99 -12.18
CA ALA A 310 7.79 -15.19 -12.16
C ALA A 310 7.01 -15.39 -13.47
N TRP A 311 6.38 -14.33 -14.00
CA TRP A 311 5.69 -14.38 -15.29
C TRP A 311 6.63 -14.64 -16.47
N GLU A 312 7.78 -13.99 -16.53
CA GLU A 312 8.81 -14.21 -17.56
C GLU A 312 9.26 -15.68 -17.56
N LYS A 313 9.48 -16.28 -16.39
CA LYS A 313 9.80 -17.71 -16.27
C LYS A 313 8.69 -18.60 -16.81
N GLN A 314 7.42 -18.25 -16.56
CA GLN A 314 6.28 -19.02 -17.07
C GLN A 314 6.16 -18.92 -18.60
N LEU A 315 6.29 -17.70 -19.15
CA LEU A 315 6.23 -17.46 -20.59
C LEU A 315 7.41 -18.10 -21.33
N THR A 316 8.62 -17.98 -20.79
CA THR A 316 9.82 -18.63 -21.34
C THR A 316 9.67 -20.16 -21.36
N VAL A 317 9.02 -20.75 -20.35
CA VAL A 317 8.72 -22.19 -20.34
C VAL A 317 7.70 -22.55 -21.42
N ALA A 318 6.71 -21.69 -21.68
CA ALA A 318 5.70 -21.88 -22.72
C ALA A 318 6.27 -21.80 -24.15
N ILE A 319 7.29 -20.97 -24.37
CA ILE A 319 7.94 -20.79 -25.69
C ILE A 319 8.95 -21.91 -26.00
N LYS A 320 9.39 -22.70 -25.01
CA LYS A 320 10.37 -23.77 -25.23
C LYS A 320 9.90 -24.82 -26.25
N PRO A 321 10.80 -25.38 -27.09
CA PRO A 321 10.45 -26.42 -28.07
C PRO A 321 9.77 -27.66 -27.47
N ALA A 322 10.04 -27.96 -26.20
CA ALA A 322 9.39 -29.05 -25.46
C ALA A 322 7.92 -28.76 -25.14
N ALA A 323 7.56 -27.49 -24.87
CA ALA A 323 6.19 -27.05 -24.68
C ALA A 323 5.43 -27.00 -26.02
N ARG A 324 6.08 -26.54 -27.09
CA ARG A 324 5.57 -26.64 -28.48
C ARG A 324 5.16 -28.08 -28.82
N LYS A 325 6.02 -29.07 -28.53
CA LYS A 325 5.71 -30.50 -28.74
C LYS A 325 4.53 -30.98 -27.89
N LYS A 326 4.39 -30.53 -26.64
CA LYS A 326 3.26 -30.90 -25.77
C LYS A 326 1.94 -30.30 -26.28
N TYR A 327 1.95 -29.03 -26.67
CA TYR A 327 0.79 -28.31 -27.21
C TYR A 327 0.27 -28.95 -28.50
N PHE A 328 1.16 -29.23 -29.47
CA PHE A 328 0.72 -29.88 -30.70
C PHE A 328 0.25 -31.32 -30.45
N LYS A 329 0.87 -32.05 -29.52
CA LYS A 329 0.41 -33.39 -29.12
C LYS A 329 -1.00 -33.37 -28.50
N SER A 330 -1.37 -32.31 -27.77
CA SER A 330 -2.73 -32.16 -27.21
C SER A 330 -3.80 -31.74 -28.21
N ILE A 331 -3.42 -31.22 -29.39
CA ILE A 331 -4.38 -30.81 -30.44
C ILE A 331 -4.60 -31.94 -31.45
N THR A 332 -3.60 -32.81 -31.64
CA THR A 332 -3.69 -33.98 -32.54
C THR A 332 -4.28 -35.24 -31.89
N GLN A 333 -4.54 -35.24 -30.57
CA GLN A 333 -5.27 -36.30 -29.86
C GLN A 333 -6.72 -35.88 -29.68
#